data_AF-A0A847AMS0-F1
#
_entry.id   AF-A0A847AMS0-F1
#
_cell.length_a   1.000
_cell.length_b   1.000
_cell.length_c   1.000
_cell.angle_alpha   90.00
_cell.angle_beta   90.00
_cell.angle_gamma   90.00
#
_symmetry.space_group_name_H-M   'P 1'
#
loop_
_entity.id
_entity.type
_entity.pdbx_description
1 polymer ?
#
loop_
_entity_poly.entity_id
_entity_poly.type
_entity_poly.pdbx_seq_one_letter_code
_entity_poly.pdbx_strand_id
1 'polypeptide(L)'
;MDQKRKNYIYKYTPWLLISLFLISFGYFFWYGDYILIFQEDQSLFLLSHEFIKEYFISYGGPLLFLNDFLTQFYIYPVAGSLIISSSLVLTGVVFYKINKQTGCRTPFVLFSGLIPPVLLLLMQTHYYHKLEYTLGILFLLVYFLLAVRYENLKYQLTLILFFPLFHYLTGFYAWIFFATFIFHKIVSGNRKLFLLTTGLLIVMAAISFFIYYLFLLPLPVEKFFIDSLPLIKDSKHYIFFYILTGFIIVFPLIKKISESVIFKNRGATILSFVAVIILFAFTFFSLIKLYNSKARHVFKIQKYVFENQYDEAIELQETVYSKNQIGQYFYNVALSEKGLLCDRLFFGGQDFGVNTILLPMSREHLERGGYFYYATGLINEAHRWAYETMV
;
A
#
# COMPACT_ATOMS: atom_id res chain seq x y z
N MET A 1 -35.52 -21.15 -8.54
CA MET A 1 -35.03 -20.84 -7.17
C MET A 1 -33.60 -20.30 -7.14
N ASP A 2 -32.70 -20.76 -8.03
CA ASP A 2 -31.27 -20.38 -8.03
C ASP A 2 -30.97 -18.90 -8.37
N GLN A 3 -31.68 -18.29 -9.32
CA GLN A 3 -31.47 -16.88 -9.70
C GLN A 3 -31.82 -15.90 -8.56
N LYS A 4 -32.89 -16.18 -7.80
CA LYS A 4 -33.32 -15.37 -6.65
C LYS A 4 -32.29 -15.43 -5.51
N ARG A 5 -31.69 -16.60 -5.26
CA ARG A 5 -30.63 -16.76 -4.24
C ARG A 5 -29.34 -16.04 -4.64
N LYS A 6 -29.01 -16.05 -5.95
CA LYS A 6 -27.87 -15.33 -6.53
C LYS A 6 -27.97 -13.82 -6.33
N ASN A 7 -29.15 -13.22 -6.47
CA ASN A 7 -29.30 -11.76 -6.26
C ASN A 7 -29.38 -11.35 -4.78
N TYR A 8 -29.82 -12.25 -3.90
CA TYR A 8 -29.98 -11.92 -2.48
C TYR A 8 -28.63 -11.73 -1.75
N ILE A 9 -27.63 -12.58 -2.01
CA ILE A 9 -26.33 -12.50 -1.34
C ILE A 9 -25.58 -11.22 -1.76
N TYR A 10 -25.56 -10.91 -3.06
CA TYR A 10 -24.89 -9.71 -3.57
C TYR A 10 -25.65 -8.40 -3.25
N LYS A 11 -26.85 -8.47 -2.68
CA LYS A 11 -27.59 -7.27 -2.21
C LYS A 11 -26.85 -6.56 -1.08
N TYR A 12 -26.11 -7.30 -0.24
CA TYR A 12 -25.42 -6.74 0.92
C TYR A 12 -24.01 -6.22 0.61
N THR A 13 -23.42 -6.60 -0.54
CA THR A 13 -22.05 -6.23 -0.87
C THR A 13 -21.81 -4.72 -0.96
N PRO A 14 -22.72 -3.87 -1.48
CA PRO A 14 -22.49 -2.43 -1.50
C PRO A 14 -22.40 -1.85 -0.08
N TRP A 15 -23.25 -2.31 0.85
CA TRP A 15 -23.23 -1.84 2.23
C TRP A 15 -21.93 -2.19 2.96
N LEU A 16 -21.39 -3.40 2.73
CA LEU A 16 -20.10 -3.82 3.28
C LEU A 16 -18.92 -3.01 2.70
N LEU A 17 -18.99 -2.64 1.43
CA LEU A 17 -17.98 -1.80 0.78
C LEU A 17 -18.08 -0.34 1.26
N ILE A 18 -19.29 0.18 1.46
CA ILE A 18 -19.52 1.51 2.05
C ILE A 18 -19.00 1.54 3.48
N SER A 19 -19.25 0.51 4.30
CA SER A 19 -18.73 0.48 5.67
C SER A 19 -17.19 0.43 5.68
N LEU A 20 -16.57 -0.35 4.79
CA LEU A 20 -15.11 -0.36 4.63
C LEU A 20 -14.58 1.00 4.18
N PHE A 21 -15.27 1.67 3.25
CA PHE A 21 -14.94 3.03 2.82
C PHE A 21 -14.93 3.99 4.01
N LEU A 22 -16.03 4.03 4.78
CA LEU A 22 -16.18 4.94 5.92
C LEU A 22 -15.13 4.68 7.02
N ILE A 23 -14.87 3.39 7.32
CA ILE A 23 -13.85 3.01 8.31
C ILE A 23 -12.46 3.45 7.86
N SER A 24 -12.07 3.13 6.62
CA SER A 24 -10.76 3.50 6.10
C SER A 24 -10.62 5.02 5.99
N PHE A 25 -11.64 5.71 5.48
CA PHE A 25 -11.62 7.15 5.29
C PHE A 25 -11.50 7.87 6.63
N GLY A 26 -12.35 7.50 7.60
CA GLY A 26 -12.28 8.06 8.95
C GLY A 26 -10.94 7.79 9.63
N TYR A 27 -10.37 6.59 9.44
CA TYR A 27 -9.06 6.28 9.99
C TYR A 27 -7.98 7.21 9.44
N PHE A 28 -7.79 7.28 8.11
CA PHE A 28 -6.74 8.10 7.50
C PHE A 28 -6.98 9.60 7.66
N PHE A 29 -8.23 10.04 7.78
CA PHE A 29 -8.56 11.44 7.94
C PHE A 29 -8.27 11.98 9.34
N TRP A 30 -8.58 11.22 10.40
CA TRP A 30 -8.41 11.69 11.79
C TRP A 30 -7.17 11.16 12.52
N TYR A 31 -6.84 9.87 12.32
CA TYR A 31 -5.85 9.16 13.14
C TYR A 31 -4.58 8.83 12.35
N GLY A 32 -4.74 8.32 11.13
CA GLY A 32 -3.66 7.91 10.22
C GLY A 32 -3.13 9.02 9.33
N ASP A 33 -3.43 10.29 9.63
CA ASP A 33 -3.02 11.45 8.83
C ASP A 33 -1.50 11.56 8.69
N TYR A 34 -0.76 11.14 9.72
CA TYR A 34 0.70 11.07 9.71
C TYR A 34 1.29 10.17 8.62
N ILE A 35 0.53 9.18 8.14
CA ILE A 35 0.96 8.31 7.04
C ILE A 35 0.96 9.09 5.74
N LEU A 36 -0.06 9.93 5.54
CA LEU A 36 -0.17 10.82 4.38
C LEU A 36 0.98 11.83 4.37
N ILE A 37 1.23 12.48 5.52
CA ILE A 37 2.34 13.43 5.70
C ILE A 37 3.67 12.77 5.35
N PHE A 38 3.97 11.61 5.95
CA PHE A 38 5.22 10.92 5.68
C PHE A 38 5.39 10.52 4.21
N GLN A 39 4.35 10.04 3.56
CA GLN A 39 4.45 9.59 2.16
C GLN A 39 4.61 10.76 1.21
N GLU A 40 3.95 11.89 1.50
CA GLU A 40 4.07 13.12 0.72
C GLU A 40 5.47 13.72 0.84
N ASP A 41 5.99 13.86 2.07
CA ASP A 41 7.36 14.33 2.36
C ASP A 41 8.44 13.54 1.62
N GLN A 42 8.19 12.26 1.34
CA GLN A 42 9.12 11.35 0.66
C GLN A 42 8.93 11.31 -0.87
N SER A 43 7.94 12.02 -1.41
CA SER A 43 7.60 12.00 -2.83
C SER A 43 7.77 13.36 -3.48
N LEU A 44 8.81 13.51 -4.29
CA LEU A 44 8.95 14.66 -5.18
C LEU A 44 8.43 14.27 -6.57
N PHE A 45 7.39 14.94 -7.06
CA PHE A 45 6.88 14.71 -8.41
C PHE A 45 7.08 15.94 -9.29
N LEU A 46 7.89 15.80 -10.33
CA LEU A 46 8.19 16.87 -11.28
C LEU A 46 7.55 16.56 -12.63
N LEU A 47 6.75 17.48 -13.17
CA LEU A 47 6.16 17.33 -14.51
C LEU A 47 7.16 17.75 -15.60
N SER A 48 8.38 17.22 -15.56
CA SER A 48 9.41 17.46 -16.58
C SER A 48 9.61 16.23 -17.47
N HIS A 49 9.97 16.44 -18.74
CA HIS A 49 10.14 15.33 -19.68
C HIS A 49 11.24 14.34 -19.22
N GLU A 50 12.34 14.86 -18.70
CA GLU A 50 13.47 14.06 -18.21
C GLU A 50 13.05 13.18 -17.03
N PHE A 51 12.37 13.75 -16.04
CA PHE A 51 11.85 13.01 -14.89
C PHE A 51 10.89 11.90 -15.31
N ILE A 52 9.91 12.21 -16.16
CA ILE A 52 8.91 11.23 -16.60
C ILE A 52 9.57 10.07 -17.38
N LYS A 53 10.58 10.36 -18.20
CA LYS A 53 11.27 9.36 -19.01
C LYS A 53 11.93 8.28 -18.15
N GLU A 54 12.47 8.62 -16.98
CA GLU A 54 13.10 7.67 -16.06
C GLU A 54 12.12 6.61 -15.55
N TYR A 55 10.86 7.00 -15.28
CA TYR A 55 9.82 6.04 -14.90
C TYR A 55 9.50 5.08 -16.03
N PHE A 56 9.36 5.55 -17.27
CA PHE A 56 9.00 4.65 -18.38
C PHE A 56 10.16 3.75 -18.85
N ILE A 57 11.40 4.04 -18.47
CA ILE A 57 12.53 3.13 -18.69
C ILE A 57 12.58 2.04 -17.62
N SER A 58 12.07 2.33 -16.42
CA SER A 58 12.14 1.46 -15.26
C SER A 58 11.06 0.37 -15.25
N TYR A 59 11.39 -0.78 -14.69
CA TYR A 59 10.47 -1.91 -14.55
C TYR A 59 9.38 -1.62 -13.51
N GLY A 60 8.10 -1.81 -13.86
CA GLY A 60 6.98 -1.37 -13.01
C GLY A 60 6.87 0.16 -12.88
N GLY A 61 7.69 0.91 -13.61
CA GLY A 61 7.78 2.35 -13.49
C GLY A 61 6.49 3.12 -13.80
N PRO A 62 5.62 2.69 -14.72
CA PRO A 62 4.30 3.32 -14.87
C PRO A 62 3.41 3.22 -13.61
N LEU A 63 3.54 2.15 -12.82
CA LEU A 63 2.84 2.02 -11.54
C LEU A 63 3.46 2.95 -10.48
N LEU A 64 4.79 3.04 -10.43
CA LEU A 64 5.51 4.00 -9.58
C LEU A 64 5.15 5.45 -9.91
N PHE A 65 5.08 5.78 -11.20
CA PHE A 65 4.65 7.10 -11.67
C PHE A 65 3.24 7.44 -11.19
N LEU A 66 2.31 6.49 -11.31
CA LEU A 66 0.94 6.67 -10.84
C LEU A 66 0.87 6.82 -9.31
N ASN A 67 1.72 6.10 -8.57
CA ASN A 67 1.85 6.28 -7.13
C ASN A 67 2.30 7.71 -6.79
N ASP A 68 3.42 8.15 -7.35
CA ASP A 68 4.02 9.43 -6.99
C ASP A 68 3.13 10.61 -7.40
N PHE A 69 2.50 10.52 -8.57
CA PHE A 69 1.47 11.48 -9.01
C PHE A 69 0.30 11.59 -8.03
N LEU A 70 -0.25 10.45 -7.57
CA LEU A 70 -1.37 10.46 -6.63
C LEU A 70 -0.96 10.90 -5.23
N THR A 71 0.27 10.60 -4.82
CA THR A 71 0.82 10.98 -3.51
C THR A 71 0.93 12.50 -3.36
N GLN A 72 1.09 13.26 -4.45
CA GLN A 72 1.07 14.74 -4.39
C GLN A 72 -0.20 15.31 -3.77
N PHE A 73 -1.35 14.62 -3.89
CA PHE A 73 -2.60 15.09 -3.30
C PHE A 73 -2.68 14.85 -1.79
N TYR A 74 -1.71 14.16 -1.19
CA TYR A 74 -1.69 13.86 0.25
C TYR A 74 -1.39 15.08 1.11
N ILE A 75 -0.91 16.17 0.50
CA ILE A 75 -0.84 17.51 1.12
C ILE A 75 -2.19 17.86 1.78
N TYR A 76 -3.30 17.51 1.11
CA TYR A 76 -4.65 17.71 1.64
C TYR A 76 -5.15 16.42 2.30
N PRO A 77 -5.39 16.40 3.64
CA PRO A 77 -5.78 15.19 4.36
C PRO A 77 -7.07 14.54 3.82
N VAL A 78 -8.03 15.35 3.37
CA VAL A 78 -9.28 14.87 2.76
C VAL A 78 -8.98 14.14 1.45
N ALA A 79 -8.18 14.73 0.56
CA ALA A 79 -7.88 14.15 -0.74
C ALA A 79 -7.06 12.86 -0.62
N GLY A 80 -6.02 12.86 0.23
CA GLY A 80 -5.23 11.65 0.49
C GLY A 80 -6.06 10.51 1.08
N SER A 81 -6.92 10.82 2.05
CA SER A 81 -7.84 9.83 2.64
C SER A 81 -8.82 9.28 1.61
N LEU A 82 -9.36 10.13 0.72
CA LEU A 82 -10.24 9.70 -0.37
C LEU A 82 -9.53 8.76 -1.35
N ILE A 83 -8.29 9.08 -1.74
CA ILE A 83 -7.50 8.28 -2.70
C ILE A 83 -7.23 6.88 -2.14
N ILE A 84 -6.74 6.80 -0.89
CA ILE A 84 -6.44 5.52 -0.24
C ILE A 84 -7.73 4.70 -0.07
N SER A 85 -8.77 5.27 0.54
CA SER A 85 -10.03 4.55 0.76
C SER A 85 -10.69 4.09 -0.53
N SER A 86 -10.64 4.91 -1.58
CA SER A 86 -11.21 4.55 -2.88
C SER A 86 -10.45 3.41 -3.54
N SER A 87 -9.11 3.39 -3.47
CA SER A 87 -8.30 2.30 -4.04
C SER A 87 -8.53 0.97 -3.32
N LEU A 88 -8.65 0.98 -1.98
CA LEU A 88 -9.00 -0.18 -1.18
C LEU A 88 -10.40 -0.71 -1.54
N VAL A 89 -11.40 0.17 -1.60
CA VAL A 89 -12.78 -0.23 -1.94
C VAL A 89 -12.87 -0.74 -3.37
N LEU A 90 -12.16 -0.12 -4.32
CA LEU A 90 -12.11 -0.56 -5.71
C LEU A 90 -11.51 -1.97 -5.81
N THR A 91 -10.50 -2.29 -5.00
CA THR A 91 -9.95 -3.65 -4.88
C THR A 91 -11.03 -4.64 -4.44
N GLY A 92 -11.82 -4.30 -3.41
CA GLY A 92 -12.96 -5.10 -2.97
C GLY A 92 -14.03 -5.27 -4.06
N VAL A 93 -14.39 -4.19 -4.76
CA VAL A 93 -15.35 -4.21 -5.88
C VAL A 93 -14.89 -5.18 -6.97
N VAL A 94 -13.62 -5.11 -7.39
CA VAL A 94 -13.06 -6.00 -8.41
C VAL A 94 -13.09 -7.45 -7.92
N PHE A 95 -12.71 -7.71 -6.67
CA PHE A 95 -12.74 -9.07 -6.11
C PHE A 95 -14.16 -9.65 -5.98
N TYR A 96 -15.16 -8.84 -5.61
CA TYR A 96 -16.56 -9.27 -5.65
C TYR A 96 -17.04 -9.55 -7.10
N LYS A 97 -16.57 -8.77 -8.09
CA LYS A 97 -16.84 -9.06 -9.51
C LYS A 97 -16.18 -10.38 -9.94
N ILE A 98 -14.97 -10.71 -9.47
CA ILE A 98 -14.31 -12.00 -9.71
C ILE A 98 -15.16 -13.14 -9.13
N ASN A 99 -15.58 -13.02 -7.87
CA ASN A 99 -16.48 -14.00 -7.24
C ASN A 99 -17.76 -14.23 -8.06
N LYS A 100 -18.37 -13.15 -8.57
CA LYS A 100 -19.58 -13.21 -9.38
C LYS A 100 -19.35 -13.92 -10.72
N GLN A 101 -18.23 -13.63 -11.39
CA GLN A 101 -17.91 -14.18 -12.71
C GLN A 101 -17.43 -15.63 -12.66
N THR A 102 -16.62 -16.00 -11.67
CA THR A 102 -16.28 -17.40 -11.41
C THR A 102 -17.51 -18.24 -11.04
N GLY A 103 -18.65 -17.60 -10.77
CA GLY A 103 -19.92 -18.28 -10.50
C GLY A 103 -20.09 -18.72 -9.05
N CYS A 104 -19.31 -18.16 -8.11
CA CYS A 104 -19.40 -18.49 -6.69
C CYS A 104 -20.80 -18.18 -6.14
N ARG A 105 -21.51 -19.23 -5.67
CA ARG A 105 -22.92 -19.15 -5.22
C ARG A 105 -23.09 -19.24 -3.70
N THR A 106 -22.00 -19.41 -2.97
CA THR A 106 -22.04 -19.62 -1.53
C THR A 106 -22.05 -18.28 -0.78
N PRO A 107 -22.69 -18.18 0.40
CA PRO A 107 -22.62 -16.98 1.23
C PRO A 107 -21.19 -16.55 1.58
N PHE A 108 -20.24 -17.49 1.56
CA PHE A 108 -18.79 -17.26 1.71
C PHE A 108 -18.25 -16.10 0.86
N VAL A 109 -18.87 -15.78 -0.28
CA VAL A 109 -18.53 -14.61 -1.10
C VAL A 109 -18.51 -13.30 -0.29
N LEU A 110 -19.44 -13.13 0.65
CA LEU A 110 -19.51 -11.91 1.48
C LEU A 110 -18.22 -11.71 2.27
N PHE A 111 -17.73 -12.77 2.90
CA PHE A 111 -16.49 -12.76 3.68
C PHE A 111 -15.25 -12.71 2.79
N SER A 112 -15.16 -13.59 1.79
CA SER A 112 -13.98 -13.71 0.92
C SER A 112 -13.71 -12.45 0.10
N GLY A 113 -14.76 -11.69 -0.24
CA GLY A 113 -14.66 -10.41 -0.94
C GLY A 113 -14.00 -9.29 -0.13
N LEU A 114 -14.07 -9.35 1.20
CA LEU A 114 -13.48 -8.35 2.08
C LEU A 114 -12.04 -8.65 2.48
N ILE A 115 -11.57 -9.90 2.33
CA ILE A 115 -10.23 -10.29 2.77
C ILE A 115 -9.14 -9.45 2.09
N PRO A 116 -9.09 -9.31 0.74
CA PRO A 116 -8.04 -8.53 0.10
C PRO A 116 -8.00 -7.05 0.52
N PRO A 117 -9.11 -6.28 0.46
CA PRO A 117 -9.06 -4.87 0.81
C PRO A 117 -8.89 -4.63 2.32
N VAL A 118 -9.30 -5.56 3.19
CA VAL A 118 -9.01 -5.48 4.64
C VAL A 118 -7.52 -5.69 4.93
N LEU A 119 -6.90 -6.71 4.33
CA LEU A 119 -5.46 -6.93 4.52
C LEU A 119 -4.62 -5.75 4.00
N LEU A 120 -5.00 -5.20 2.84
CA LEU A 120 -4.38 -3.98 2.30
C LEU A 120 -4.56 -2.78 3.23
N LEU A 121 -5.76 -2.59 3.81
CA LEU A 121 -5.98 -1.54 4.80
C LEU A 121 -5.04 -1.68 5.99
N LEU A 122 -4.85 -2.90 6.51
CA LEU A 122 -3.95 -3.14 7.63
C LEU A 122 -2.48 -2.88 7.25
N MET A 123 -2.05 -3.28 6.05
CA MET A 123 -0.71 -2.96 5.54
C MET A 123 -0.50 -1.45 5.35
N GLN A 124 -1.51 -0.73 4.86
CA GLN A 124 -1.47 0.73 4.65
C GLN A 124 -1.30 1.51 5.97
N THR A 125 -1.55 0.90 7.14
CA THR A 125 -1.24 1.55 8.43
C THR A 125 0.26 1.73 8.68
N HIS A 126 1.11 0.98 7.95
CA HIS A 126 2.55 1.14 7.98
C HIS A 126 2.95 2.27 7.02
N TYR A 127 3.63 3.30 7.52
CA TYR A 127 3.91 4.52 6.76
C TYR A 127 4.81 4.32 5.53
N TYR A 128 5.65 3.27 5.51
CA TYR A 128 6.41 2.86 4.31
C TYR A 128 5.58 2.09 3.26
N HIS A 129 4.33 1.71 3.54
CA HIS A 129 3.46 1.04 2.56
C HIS A 129 2.91 2.09 1.58
N LYS A 130 3.61 2.28 0.46
CA LYS A 130 3.21 3.19 -0.61
C LYS A 130 1.93 2.73 -1.30
N LEU A 131 1.20 3.67 -1.91
CA LEU A 131 -0.04 3.42 -2.64
C LEU A 131 0.19 2.47 -3.84
N GLU A 132 1.39 2.49 -4.42
CA GLU A 132 1.88 1.57 -5.45
C GLU A 132 1.49 0.12 -5.16
N TYR A 133 1.63 -0.32 -3.91
CA TYR A 133 1.40 -1.71 -3.55
C TYR A 133 -0.08 -2.10 -3.61
N THR A 134 -0.94 -1.18 -3.19
CA THR A 134 -2.40 -1.30 -3.26
C THR A 134 -2.85 -1.28 -4.72
N LEU A 135 -2.29 -0.38 -5.54
CA LEU A 135 -2.59 -0.27 -6.97
C LEU A 135 -2.11 -1.48 -7.77
N GLY A 136 -0.94 -2.04 -7.45
CA GLY A 136 -0.40 -3.23 -8.09
C GLY A 136 -1.29 -4.45 -7.89
N ILE A 137 -1.79 -4.66 -6.66
CA ILE A 137 -2.77 -5.71 -6.37
C ILE A 137 -4.11 -5.44 -7.06
N LEU A 138 -4.56 -4.19 -7.10
CA LEU A 138 -5.76 -3.82 -7.85
C LEU A 138 -5.63 -4.15 -9.34
N PHE A 139 -4.53 -3.76 -10.00
CA PHE A 139 -4.28 -4.05 -11.41
C PHE A 139 -4.17 -5.54 -11.69
N LEU A 140 -3.51 -6.30 -10.82
CA LEU A 140 -3.54 -7.77 -10.84
C LEU A 140 -4.97 -8.32 -10.82
N LEU A 141 -5.82 -7.84 -9.92
CA LEU A 141 -7.18 -8.33 -9.79
C LEU A 141 -8.03 -7.93 -10.98
N VAL A 142 -7.83 -6.75 -11.55
CA VAL A 142 -8.51 -6.31 -12.78
C VAL A 142 -8.10 -7.22 -13.95
N TYR A 143 -6.81 -7.51 -14.09
CA TYR A 143 -6.30 -8.40 -15.14
C TYR A 143 -6.85 -9.83 -14.98
N PHE A 144 -6.90 -10.34 -13.74
CA PHE A 144 -7.52 -11.62 -13.43
C PHE A 144 -9.03 -11.63 -13.68
N LEU A 145 -9.73 -10.54 -13.39
CA LEU A 145 -11.15 -10.39 -13.72
C LEU A 145 -11.38 -10.53 -15.22
N LEU A 146 -10.54 -9.92 -16.06
CA LEU A 146 -10.64 -10.07 -17.53
C LEU A 146 -10.42 -11.52 -17.96
N ALA A 147 -9.48 -12.22 -17.34
CA ALA A 147 -9.19 -13.63 -17.61
C ALA A 147 -10.35 -14.57 -17.26
N VAL A 148 -11.08 -14.28 -16.17
CA VAL A 148 -12.25 -15.06 -15.74
C VAL A 148 -13.52 -14.67 -16.50
N ARG A 149 -13.67 -13.41 -16.92
CA ARG A 149 -14.87 -12.93 -17.61
C ARG A 149 -15.09 -13.65 -18.94
N TYR A 150 -14.02 -13.90 -19.68
CA TYR A 150 -14.07 -14.41 -21.04
C TYR A 150 -13.41 -15.79 -21.13
N GLU A 151 -14.24 -16.84 -21.11
CA GLU A 151 -13.74 -18.22 -21.22
C GLU A 151 -13.40 -18.65 -22.67
N ASN A 152 -13.73 -17.81 -23.66
CA ASN A 152 -13.45 -18.09 -25.06
C ASN A 152 -11.94 -18.05 -25.36
N LEU A 153 -11.46 -19.08 -26.06
CA LEU A 153 -10.05 -19.26 -26.43
C LEU A 153 -9.44 -18.00 -27.07
N LYS A 154 -10.16 -17.32 -27.98
CA LYS A 154 -9.63 -16.12 -28.65
C LYS A 154 -9.26 -15.02 -27.65
N TYR A 155 -10.15 -14.73 -26.69
CA TYR A 155 -9.91 -13.71 -25.66
C TYR A 155 -8.79 -14.11 -24.71
N GLN A 156 -8.68 -15.40 -24.37
CA GLN A 156 -7.59 -15.89 -23.51
C GLN A 156 -6.24 -15.76 -24.20
N LEU A 157 -6.17 -16.07 -25.50
CA LEU A 157 -4.96 -15.87 -26.30
C LEU A 157 -4.59 -14.38 -26.40
N THR A 158 -5.58 -13.51 -26.63
CA THR A 158 -5.35 -12.05 -26.62
C THR A 158 -4.81 -11.59 -25.27
N LEU A 159 -5.38 -12.06 -24.15
CA LEU A 159 -4.92 -11.71 -22.82
C LEU A 159 -3.49 -12.23 -22.56
N ILE A 160 -3.15 -13.44 -22.99
CA ILE A 160 -1.79 -13.96 -22.85
C ILE A 160 -0.80 -13.16 -23.71
N LEU A 161 -1.19 -12.75 -24.92
CA LEU A 161 -0.37 -11.90 -25.78
C LEU A 161 -0.06 -10.53 -25.14
N PHE A 162 -1.02 -9.96 -24.40
CA PHE A 162 -0.82 -8.71 -23.66
C PHE A 162 -0.07 -8.87 -22.33
N PHE A 163 0.30 -10.09 -21.93
CA PHE A 163 1.01 -10.33 -20.68
C PHE A 163 2.34 -9.56 -20.55
N PRO A 164 3.22 -9.45 -21.57
CA PRO A 164 4.45 -8.67 -21.44
C PRO A 164 4.19 -7.20 -21.14
N LEU A 165 3.16 -6.60 -21.78
CA LEU A 165 2.76 -5.22 -21.50
C LEU A 165 2.24 -5.08 -20.07
N PHE A 166 1.43 -6.04 -19.59
CA PHE A 166 0.98 -6.06 -18.21
C PHE A 166 2.16 -6.17 -17.22
N HIS A 167 3.13 -7.02 -17.54
CA HIS A 167 4.34 -7.21 -16.76
C HIS A 167 5.21 -5.96 -16.71
N TYR A 168 5.30 -5.20 -17.81
CA TYR A 168 5.96 -3.89 -17.85
C TYR A 168 5.28 -2.90 -16.89
N LEU A 169 3.95 -2.81 -16.96
CA LEU A 169 3.15 -1.86 -16.19
C LEU A 169 3.19 -2.14 -14.69
N THR A 170 3.10 -3.41 -14.28
CA THR A 170 2.90 -3.78 -12.86
C THR A 170 4.11 -4.43 -12.21
N GLY A 171 5.17 -4.70 -12.96
CA GLY A 171 6.34 -5.39 -12.44
C GLY A 171 6.00 -6.72 -11.75
N PHE A 172 6.42 -6.87 -10.49
CA PHE A 172 6.32 -8.12 -9.73
C PHE A 172 4.90 -8.69 -9.63
N TYR A 173 3.86 -7.83 -9.60
CA TYR A 173 2.48 -8.29 -9.53
C TYR A 173 2.08 -9.22 -10.68
N ALA A 174 2.75 -9.13 -11.84
CA ALA A 174 2.50 -10.05 -12.95
C ALA A 174 2.81 -11.52 -12.62
N TRP A 175 3.78 -11.79 -11.73
CA TRP A 175 4.10 -13.14 -11.28
C TRP A 175 3.04 -13.72 -10.34
N ILE A 176 2.45 -12.89 -9.50
CA ILE A 176 1.31 -13.30 -8.66
C ILE A 176 0.13 -13.64 -9.57
N PHE A 177 -0.13 -12.83 -10.61
CA PHE A 177 -1.18 -13.12 -11.59
C PHE A 177 -0.91 -14.44 -12.32
N PHE A 178 0.34 -14.65 -12.76
CA PHE A 178 0.77 -15.87 -13.41
C PHE A 178 0.43 -17.11 -12.56
N ALA A 179 0.77 -17.08 -11.27
CA ALA A 179 0.43 -18.14 -10.33
C ALA A 179 -1.09 -18.32 -10.19
N THR A 180 -1.84 -17.24 -9.91
CA THR A 180 -3.30 -17.29 -9.77
C THR A 180 -3.99 -17.85 -11.03
N PHE A 181 -3.52 -17.47 -12.22
CA PHE A 181 -4.06 -17.94 -13.50
C PHE A 181 -3.86 -19.46 -13.68
N ILE A 182 -2.69 -19.98 -13.36
CA ILE A 182 -2.40 -21.42 -13.41
C ILE A 182 -3.35 -22.18 -12.48
N PHE A 183 -3.47 -21.75 -11.21
CA PHE A 183 -4.39 -22.39 -10.25
C PHE A 183 -5.84 -22.36 -10.72
N HIS A 184 -6.27 -21.24 -11.30
CA HIS A 184 -7.61 -21.13 -11.89
C HIS A 184 -7.84 -22.13 -13.04
N LYS A 185 -6.87 -22.28 -13.94
CA LYS A 185 -6.99 -23.22 -15.06
C LYS A 185 -6.95 -24.68 -14.61
N ILE A 186 -6.13 -25.03 -13.61
CA ILE A 186 -6.14 -26.37 -12.98
C ILE A 186 -7.55 -26.68 -12.44
N VAL A 187 -8.17 -25.72 -11.76
CA VAL A 187 -9.52 -25.87 -11.19
C VAL A 187 -10.60 -26.07 -12.26
N SER A 188 -10.47 -25.42 -13.41
CA SER A 188 -11.44 -25.49 -14.52
C SER A 188 -11.55 -26.86 -15.21
N GLY A 189 -10.55 -27.74 -15.06
CA GLY A 189 -10.62 -29.14 -15.50
C GLY A 189 -10.47 -29.41 -17.01
N ASN A 190 -10.35 -28.38 -17.86
CA ASN A 190 -10.15 -28.58 -19.30
C ASN A 190 -8.67 -28.80 -19.63
N ARG A 191 -8.23 -30.06 -19.72
CA ARG A 191 -6.81 -30.43 -19.88
C ARG A 191 -6.15 -29.86 -21.13
N LYS A 192 -6.85 -29.83 -22.28
CA LYS A 192 -6.30 -29.28 -23.54
C LYS A 192 -6.13 -27.76 -23.46
N LEU A 193 -7.17 -27.07 -22.98
CA LEU A 193 -7.12 -25.61 -22.82
C LEU A 193 -6.09 -25.19 -21.76
N PHE A 194 -5.99 -25.96 -20.67
CA PHE A 194 -4.96 -25.79 -19.63
C PHE A 194 -3.58 -25.82 -20.26
N LEU A 195 -3.18 -26.93 -20.90
CA LEU A 195 -1.84 -27.10 -21.47
C LEU A 195 -1.48 -25.99 -22.47
N LEU A 196 -2.43 -25.62 -23.35
CA LEU A 196 -2.21 -24.60 -24.35
C LEU A 196 -2.06 -23.20 -23.74
N THR A 197 -2.98 -22.80 -22.86
CA THR A 197 -2.96 -21.45 -22.27
C THR A 197 -1.84 -21.26 -21.26
N THR A 198 -1.52 -22.27 -20.44
CA THR A 198 -0.42 -22.19 -19.48
C THR A 198 0.94 -22.30 -20.17
N GLY A 199 1.09 -23.18 -21.17
CA GLY A 199 2.31 -23.26 -21.97
C GLY A 199 2.64 -21.94 -22.67
N LEU A 200 1.64 -21.33 -23.32
CA LEU A 200 1.82 -20.01 -23.94
C LEU A 200 2.13 -18.92 -22.91
N LEU A 201 1.46 -18.92 -21.75
CA LEU A 201 1.75 -17.96 -20.70
C LEU A 201 3.19 -18.10 -20.16
N ILE A 202 3.70 -19.32 -20.01
CA ILE A 202 5.10 -19.58 -19.63
C ILE A 202 6.06 -19.00 -20.68
N VAL A 203 5.78 -19.24 -21.97
CA VAL A 203 6.58 -18.68 -23.06
C VAL A 203 6.56 -17.15 -23.05
N MET A 204 5.39 -16.53 -22.90
CA MET A 204 5.26 -15.07 -22.84
C MET A 204 5.93 -14.49 -21.59
N ALA A 205 5.89 -15.19 -20.45
CA ALA A 205 6.59 -14.79 -19.24
C ALA A 205 8.10 -14.88 -19.40
N ALA A 206 8.61 -15.94 -20.04
CA ALA A 206 10.03 -16.08 -20.37
C ALA A 206 10.51 -15.02 -21.36
N ILE A 207 9.74 -14.74 -22.42
CA ILE A 207 10.03 -13.67 -23.38
C ILE A 207 10.06 -12.33 -22.66
N SER A 208 9.05 -12.05 -21.85
CA SER A 208 8.97 -10.80 -21.10
C SER A 208 10.15 -10.64 -20.15
N PHE A 209 10.51 -11.68 -19.40
CA PHE A 209 11.69 -11.69 -18.53
C PHE A 209 12.99 -11.48 -19.32
N PHE A 210 13.15 -12.14 -20.47
CA PHE A 210 14.35 -12.02 -21.30
C PHE A 210 14.48 -10.64 -21.95
N ILE A 211 13.38 -10.05 -22.43
CA ILE A 211 13.35 -8.67 -22.91
C ILE A 211 13.83 -7.73 -21.80
N TYR A 212 13.31 -7.85 -20.58
CA TYR A 212 13.75 -6.99 -19.48
C TYR A 212 15.21 -7.21 -19.10
N TYR A 213 15.65 -8.46 -19.05
CA TYR A 213 17.05 -8.78 -18.81
C TYR A 213 17.98 -8.16 -19.86
N LEU A 214 17.57 -8.15 -21.14
CA LEU A 214 18.36 -7.59 -22.23
C LEU A 214 18.39 -6.06 -22.23
N PHE A 215 17.29 -5.38 -21.85
CA PHE A 215 17.20 -3.91 -21.89
C PHE A 215 17.68 -3.21 -20.59
N LEU A 216 17.74 -3.90 -19.45
CA LEU A 216 18.12 -3.33 -18.13
C LEU A 216 19.52 -3.73 -17.66
N LEU A 217 20.49 -3.71 -18.58
CA LEU A 217 21.82 -4.34 -18.47
C LEU A 217 22.83 -3.89 -17.38
N PRO A 218 22.56 -3.03 -16.36
CA PRO A 218 23.52 -2.86 -15.26
C PRO A 218 23.10 -3.45 -13.89
N LEU A 219 21.90 -4.00 -13.70
CA LEU A 219 21.46 -4.48 -12.38
C LEU A 219 21.60 -6.00 -12.21
N PRO A 220 22.20 -6.50 -11.11
CA PRO A 220 22.23 -7.94 -10.82
C PRO A 220 20.80 -8.49 -10.65
N VAL A 221 20.55 -9.68 -11.19
CA VAL A 221 19.23 -10.34 -11.22
C VAL A 221 18.60 -10.48 -9.82
N GLU A 222 19.41 -10.56 -8.77
CA GLU A 222 18.94 -10.62 -7.38
C GLU A 222 18.28 -9.31 -6.93
N LYS A 223 18.85 -8.14 -7.28
CA LYS A 223 18.24 -6.84 -7.00
C LYS A 223 16.94 -6.65 -7.78
N PHE A 224 16.87 -7.17 -9.01
CA PHE A 224 15.65 -7.11 -9.82
C PHE A 224 14.45 -7.79 -9.14
N PHE A 225 14.63 -8.94 -8.49
CA PHE A 225 13.53 -9.60 -7.78
C PHE A 225 13.30 -9.05 -6.37
N ILE A 226 14.37 -8.74 -5.63
CA ILE A 226 14.29 -8.31 -4.22
C ILE A 226 13.81 -6.86 -4.10
N ASP A 227 14.26 -5.94 -4.96
CA ASP A 227 13.88 -4.52 -4.88
C ASP A 227 12.49 -4.27 -5.49
N SER A 228 12.03 -5.14 -6.39
CA SER A 228 10.66 -5.09 -6.96
C SER A 228 9.60 -5.73 -6.07
N LEU A 229 10.01 -6.43 -5.02
CA LEU A 229 9.10 -7.04 -4.05
C LEU A 229 8.61 -5.95 -3.09
N PRO A 230 7.30 -5.84 -2.81
CA PRO A 230 6.74 -4.86 -1.87
C PRO A 230 6.99 -5.26 -0.40
N LEU A 231 8.22 -5.68 -0.11
CA LEU A 231 8.69 -6.25 1.13
C LEU A 231 9.37 -5.16 1.95
N ILE A 232 8.58 -4.51 2.81
CA ILE A 232 9.08 -3.61 3.84
C ILE A 232 9.67 -4.44 4.97
N LYS A 233 10.85 -4.04 5.49
CA LYS A 233 11.53 -4.69 6.63
C LYS A 233 10.76 -4.56 7.96
N ASP A 234 9.55 -5.11 8.02
CA ASP A 234 8.72 -5.29 9.21
C ASP A 234 8.06 -6.67 9.14
N SER A 235 8.28 -7.48 10.18
CA SER A 235 7.72 -8.82 10.32
C SER A 235 6.19 -8.85 10.18
N LYS A 236 5.47 -7.83 10.66
CA LYS A 236 4.01 -7.79 10.56
C LYS A 236 3.55 -7.55 9.12
N HIS A 237 4.22 -6.64 8.42
CA HIS A 237 3.96 -6.35 7.02
C HIS A 237 4.16 -7.58 6.15
N TYR A 238 5.26 -8.32 6.37
CA TYR A 238 5.52 -9.60 5.69
C TYR A 238 4.39 -10.61 5.89
N ILE A 239 3.92 -10.78 7.13
CA ILE A 239 2.83 -11.72 7.41
C ILE A 239 1.58 -11.34 6.62
N PHE A 240 1.15 -10.08 6.64
CA PHE A 240 -0.03 -9.64 5.90
C PHE A 240 0.15 -9.81 4.38
N PHE A 241 1.32 -9.47 3.85
CA PHE A 241 1.61 -9.63 2.43
C PHE A 241 1.57 -11.10 1.98
N TYR A 242 2.19 -12.01 2.73
CA TYR A 242 2.17 -13.44 2.39
C TYR A 242 0.77 -14.05 2.53
N ILE A 243 -0.01 -13.66 3.53
CA ILE A 243 -1.41 -14.10 3.66
C ILE A 243 -2.23 -13.61 2.47
N LEU A 244 -2.07 -12.34 2.07
CA LEU A 244 -2.80 -11.73 0.97
C LEU A 244 -2.47 -12.40 -0.37
N THR A 245 -1.18 -12.52 -0.68
CA THR A 245 -0.73 -13.14 -1.94
C THR A 245 -1.08 -14.62 -2.00
N GLY A 246 -0.85 -15.36 -0.91
CA GLY A 246 -1.26 -16.76 -0.78
C GLY A 246 -2.76 -16.94 -0.94
N PHE A 247 -3.58 -16.08 -0.32
CA PHE A 247 -5.03 -16.09 -0.49
C PHE A 247 -5.42 -15.86 -1.95
N ILE A 248 -4.86 -14.86 -2.62
CA ILE A 248 -5.17 -14.54 -4.02
C ILE A 248 -4.78 -15.71 -4.96
N ILE A 249 -3.62 -16.33 -4.76
CA ILE A 249 -3.14 -17.46 -5.59
C ILE A 249 -4.04 -18.69 -5.41
N VAL A 250 -4.37 -19.03 -4.16
CA VAL A 250 -5.12 -20.25 -3.82
C VAL A 250 -6.64 -20.05 -3.90
N PHE A 251 -7.12 -18.80 -4.06
CA PHE A 251 -8.55 -18.46 -4.11
C PHE A 251 -9.38 -19.35 -5.07
N PRO A 252 -8.94 -19.68 -6.30
CA PRO A 252 -9.71 -20.57 -7.17
C PRO A 252 -9.99 -21.96 -6.55
N LEU A 253 -9.06 -22.50 -5.77
CA LEU A 253 -9.23 -23.77 -5.04
C LEU A 253 -10.18 -23.60 -3.86
N ILE A 254 -9.99 -22.53 -3.05
CA ILE A 254 -10.87 -22.21 -1.91
C ILE A 254 -12.33 -22.12 -2.37
N LYS A 255 -12.55 -21.48 -3.52
CA LYS A 255 -13.86 -21.37 -4.14
C LYS A 255 -14.45 -22.76 -4.47
N LYS A 256 -13.69 -23.63 -5.14
CA LYS A 256 -14.15 -25.00 -5.49
C LYS A 256 -14.53 -25.81 -4.25
N ILE A 257 -13.73 -25.73 -3.19
CA ILE A 257 -13.98 -26.41 -1.91
C ILE A 257 -15.25 -25.86 -1.24
N SER A 258 -15.39 -24.52 -1.21
CA SER A 258 -16.56 -23.84 -0.65
C SER A 258 -17.86 -24.28 -1.33
N GLU A 259 -17.86 -24.41 -2.65
CA GLU A 259 -19.00 -24.87 -3.44
C GLU A 259 -19.32 -26.36 -3.24
N SER A 260 -18.33 -27.19 -2.92
CA SER A 260 -18.49 -28.62 -2.77
C SER A 260 -19.10 -29.01 -1.41
N VAL A 261 -18.55 -28.50 -0.30
CA VAL A 261 -18.75 -29.16 1.01
C VAL A 261 -19.50 -28.31 2.05
N ILE A 262 -19.27 -26.99 2.13
CA ILE A 262 -19.46 -26.28 3.43
C ILE A 262 -20.64 -25.28 3.44
N PHE A 263 -21.00 -24.64 2.32
CA PHE A 263 -21.79 -23.39 2.39
C PHE A 263 -23.14 -23.39 1.65
N LYS A 264 -23.77 -24.55 1.41
CA LYS A 264 -25.07 -24.62 0.69
C LYS A 264 -26.32 -24.41 1.56
N ASN A 265 -26.21 -24.60 2.88
CA ASN A 265 -27.36 -24.60 3.81
C ASN A 265 -27.73 -23.19 4.31
N ARG A 266 -28.92 -23.03 4.93
CA ARG A 266 -29.33 -21.74 5.54
C ARG A 266 -28.36 -21.27 6.64
N GLY A 267 -27.83 -22.20 7.45
CA GLY A 267 -26.81 -21.91 8.47
C GLY A 267 -25.51 -21.31 7.91
N ALA A 268 -25.17 -21.62 6.66
CA ALA A 268 -23.99 -21.05 6.00
C ALA A 268 -24.09 -19.53 5.76
N THR A 269 -25.31 -19.01 5.66
CA THR A 269 -25.53 -17.56 5.50
C THR A 269 -25.25 -16.85 6.81
N ILE A 270 -25.78 -17.37 7.93
CA ILE A 270 -25.51 -16.85 9.28
C ILE A 270 -24.01 -16.92 9.57
N LEU A 271 -23.37 -18.06 9.32
CA LEU A 271 -21.93 -18.23 9.53
C LEU A 271 -21.11 -17.20 8.73
N SER A 272 -21.48 -16.92 7.48
CA SER A 272 -20.78 -15.91 6.69
C SER A 272 -20.98 -14.49 7.23
N PHE A 273 -22.16 -14.13 7.73
CA PHE A 273 -22.37 -12.84 8.37
C PHE A 273 -21.57 -12.72 9.67
N VAL A 274 -21.56 -13.78 10.49
CA VAL A 274 -20.72 -13.86 11.69
C VAL A 274 -19.24 -13.69 11.33
N ALA A 275 -18.76 -14.36 10.28
CA ALA A 275 -17.39 -14.21 9.81
C ALA A 275 -17.07 -12.77 9.33
N VAL A 276 -18.02 -12.09 8.67
CA VAL A 276 -17.87 -10.69 8.29
C VAL A 276 -17.81 -9.78 9.52
N ILE A 277 -18.66 -10.00 10.52
CA ILE A 277 -18.65 -9.23 11.78
C ILE A 277 -17.31 -9.43 12.50
N ILE A 278 -16.84 -10.68 12.61
CA ILE A 278 -15.53 -11.01 13.19
C ILE A 278 -14.41 -10.31 12.41
N LEU A 279 -14.48 -10.30 11.08
CA LEU A 279 -13.48 -9.62 10.24
C LEU A 279 -13.45 -8.11 10.51
N PHE A 280 -14.60 -7.45 10.59
CA PHE A 280 -14.66 -6.02 10.93
C PHE A 280 -14.18 -5.74 12.36
N ALA A 281 -14.57 -6.56 13.34
CA ALA A 281 -14.09 -6.44 14.71
C ALA A 281 -12.56 -6.62 14.81
N PHE A 282 -12.02 -7.62 14.10
CA PHE A 282 -10.59 -7.85 13.97
C PHE A 282 -9.89 -6.66 13.31
N THR A 283 -10.47 -6.11 12.24
CA THR A 283 -9.94 -4.94 11.54
C THR A 283 -9.87 -3.75 12.48
N PHE A 284 -10.96 -3.44 13.17
CA PHE A 284 -11.03 -2.32 14.11
C PHE A 284 -10.01 -2.46 15.24
N PHE A 285 -9.94 -3.63 15.87
CA PHE A 285 -8.94 -3.91 16.91
C PHE A 285 -7.50 -3.79 16.38
N SER A 286 -7.25 -4.28 15.17
CA SER A 286 -5.93 -4.21 14.54
C SER A 286 -5.53 -2.77 14.20
N LEU A 287 -6.46 -1.93 13.72
CA LEU A 287 -6.20 -0.51 13.46
C LEU A 287 -5.78 0.24 14.73
N ILE A 288 -6.42 -0.05 15.87
CA ILE A 288 -6.03 0.52 17.17
C ILE A 288 -4.63 0.04 17.58
N LYS A 289 -4.33 -1.26 17.39
CA LYS A 289 -3.04 -1.85 17.79
C LYS A 289 -1.88 -1.42 16.88
N LEU A 290 -2.14 -1.17 15.61
CA LEU A 290 -1.13 -0.76 14.62
C LEU A 290 -0.89 0.75 14.61
N TYR A 291 -1.79 1.53 15.21
CA TYR A 291 -1.63 2.98 15.34
C TYR A 291 -0.34 3.35 16.12
N ASN A 292 0.49 4.19 15.51
CA ASN A 292 1.75 4.62 16.09
C ASN A 292 1.68 6.10 16.53
N SER A 293 1.31 6.32 17.79
CA SER A 293 1.20 7.67 18.37
C SER A 293 2.53 8.44 18.35
N LYS A 294 3.66 7.75 18.54
CA LYS A 294 4.99 8.38 18.53
C LYS A 294 5.35 8.89 17.14
N ALA A 295 5.16 8.06 16.11
CA ALA A 295 5.38 8.46 14.72
C ALA A 295 4.44 9.61 14.32
N ARG A 296 3.17 9.55 14.73
CA ARG A 296 2.23 10.64 14.51
C ARG A 296 2.71 11.96 15.11
N HIS A 297 3.18 11.94 16.36
CA HIS A 297 3.73 13.14 16.99
C HIS A 297 4.89 13.70 16.15
N VAL A 298 5.87 12.86 15.81
CA VAL A 298 7.08 13.28 15.08
C VAL A 298 6.75 13.88 13.72
N PHE A 299 5.90 13.23 12.92
CA PHE A 299 5.56 13.76 11.59
C PHE A 299 4.71 15.04 11.68
N LYS A 300 3.87 15.20 12.72
CA LYS A 300 3.13 16.44 12.92
C LYS A 300 4.02 17.61 13.30
N ILE A 301 4.93 17.43 14.25
CA ILE A 301 5.83 18.51 14.65
C ILE A 301 6.75 18.90 13.49
N GLN A 302 7.24 17.92 12.73
CA GLN A 302 8.04 18.15 11.54
C GLN A 302 7.26 18.96 10.50
N LYS A 303 6.00 18.58 10.22
CA LYS A 303 5.13 19.32 9.31
C LYS A 303 4.95 20.78 9.74
N TYR A 304 4.63 21.03 11.01
CA TYR A 304 4.47 22.39 11.52
C TYR A 304 5.73 23.24 11.36
N VAL A 305 6.91 22.67 11.64
CA VAL A 305 8.19 23.36 11.41
C VAL A 305 8.38 23.71 9.93
N PHE A 306 8.08 22.78 9.01
CA PHE A 306 8.24 23.01 7.56
C PHE A 306 7.21 24.01 6.99
N GLU A 307 6.02 24.09 7.57
CA GLU A 307 5.00 25.09 7.22
C GLU A 307 5.21 26.45 7.94
N ASN A 308 6.31 26.60 8.69
CA ASN A 308 6.65 27.77 9.52
C ASN A 308 5.64 28.06 10.64
N GLN A 309 4.88 27.05 11.06
CA GLN A 309 3.93 27.05 12.17
C GLN A 309 4.64 26.70 13.48
N TYR A 310 5.61 27.52 13.88
CA TYR A 310 6.49 27.20 15.01
C TYR A 310 5.76 27.20 16.36
N ASP A 311 4.75 28.06 16.54
CA ASP A 311 4.00 28.15 17.79
C ASP A 311 3.21 26.85 18.03
N GLU A 312 2.61 26.29 16.98
CA GLU A 312 1.90 25.01 16.99
C GLU A 312 2.84 23.83 17.26
N ALA A 313 4.06 23.86 16.71
CA ALA A 313 5.09 22.86 17.00
C ALA A 313 5.51 22.87 18.47
N ILE A 314 5.70 24.07 19.05
CA ILE A 314 6.04 24.27 20.47
C ILE A 314 4.90 23.78 21.36
N GLU A 315 3.67 24.22 21.09
CA GLU A 315 2.48 23.82 21.86
C GLU A 315 2.28 22.30 21.83
N LEU A 316 2.44 21.65 20.67
CA LEU A 316 2.26 20.21 20.53
C LEU A 316 3.20 19.42 21.44
N GLN A 317 4.49 19.80 21.50
CA GLN A 317 5.49 19.10 22.31
C GLN A 317 5.32 19.35 23.81
N GLU A 318 4.97 20.59 24.19
CA GLU A 318 4.76 20.96 25.60
C GLU A 318 3.47 20.37 26.18
N THR A 319 2.40 20.26 25.38
CA THR A 319 1.12 19.70 25.82
C THR A 319 1.09 18.17 25.80
N VAL A 320 1.69 17.55 24.77
CA VAL A 320 1.69 16.10 24.59
C VAL A 320 3.12 15.58 24.62
N TYR A 321 3.64 15.27 25.79
CA TYR A 321 4.99 14.75 25.88
C TYR A 321 5.19 13.47 25.05
N SER A 322 6.12 13.53 24.10
CA SER A 322 6.56 12.39 23.29
C SER A 322 8.07 12.18 23.46
N LYS A 323 8.42 11.01 24.02
CA LYS A 323 9.81 10.57 24.13
C LYS A 323 10.33 10.08 22.77
N ASN A 324 10.75 11.03 21.93
CA ASN A 324 11.35 10.78 20.64
C ASN A 324 12.41 11.85 20.32
N GLN A 325 13.60 11.42 19.89
CA GLN A 325 14.73 12.31 19.61
C GLN A 325 14.44 13.31 18.49
N ILE A 326 13.85 12.85 17.38
CA ILE A 326 13.52 13.71 16.24
C ILE A 326 12.41 14.71 16.60
N GLY A 327 11.43 14.27 17.40
CA GLY A 327 10.38 15.18 17.88
C GLY A 327 10.96 16.30 18.75
N GLN A 328 11.80 15.95 19.73
CA GLN A 328 12.48 16.93 20.58
C GLN A 328 13.45 17.83 19.81
N TYR A 329 14.07 17.30 18.74
CA TYR A 329 14.85 18.08 17.80
C TYR A 329 14.06 19.16 17.09
N PHE A 330 12.95 18.81 16.45
CA PHE A 330 12.12 19.79 15.76
C PHE A 330 11.46 20.80 16.71
N TYR A 331 11.17 20.41 17.96
CA TYR A 331 10.78 21.35 19.01
C TYR A 331 11.87 22.41 19.26
N ASN A 332 13.13 21.99 19.41
CA ASN A 332 14.24 22.91 19.62
C ASN A 332 14.53 23.78 18.39
N VAL A 333 14.33 23.26 17.18
CA VAL A 333 14.38 24.06 15.93
C VAL A 333 13.30 25.14 15.96
N ALA A 334 12.05 24.79 16.30
CA ALA A 334 10.95 25.77 16.40
C ALA A 334 11.23 26.87 17.45
N LEU A 335 11.77 26.49 18.60
CA LEU A 335 12.20 27.46 19.61
C LEU A 335 13.32 28.38 19.11
N SER A 336 14.27 27.85 18.33
CA SER A 336 15.37 28.62 17.75
C SER A 336 14.86 29.66 16.76
N GLU A 337 13.96 29.27 15.84
CA GLU A 337 13.35 30.18 14.87
C GLU A 337 12.56 31.32 15.54
N LYS A 338 11.98 31.06 16.72
CA LYS A 338 11.28 32.08 17.52
C LYS A 338 12.21 32.90 18.42
N GLY A 339 13.50 32.58 18.50
CA GLY A 339 14.44 33.19 19.44
C GLY A 339 14.17 32.87 20.91
N LEU A 340 13.38 31.82 21.19
CA LEU A 340 12.94 31.42 22.54
C LEU A 340 13.74 30.25 23.12
N LEU A 341 14.73 29.73 22.38
CA LEU A 341 15.47 28.54 22.75
C LEU A 341 16.07 28.64 24.15
N CYS A 342 16.82 29.70 24.46
CA CYS A 342 17.47 29.85 25.76
C CYS A 342 16.49 29.95 26.93
N ASP A 343 15.30 30.51 26.70
CA ASP A 343 14.30 30.76 27.73
C ASP A 343 13.41 29.53 27.99
N ARG A 344 13.10 28.77 26.92
CA ARG A 344 12.07 27.72 26.93
C ARG A 344 12.58 26.31 26.65
N LEU A 345 13.90 26.12 26.47
CA LEU A 345 14.49 24.80 26.19
C LEU A 345 13.97 23.71 27.14
N PHE A 346 13.91 24.00 28.43
CA PHE A 346 13.56 23.04 29.48
C PHE A 346 12.06 22.95 29.81
N PHE A 347 11.21 23.67 29.08
CA PHE A 347 9.75 23.54 29.18
C PHE A 347 9.29 22.25 28.46
N GLY A 348 10.01 21.87 27.41
CA GLY A 348 9.88 20.56 26.75
C GLY A 348 10.85 19.52 27.31
N GLY A 349 10.56 18.25 27.09
CA GLY A 349 11.46 17.15 27.46
C GLY A 349 12.75 17.13 26.64
N GLN A 350 13.89 16.91 27.31
CA GLN A 350 15.23 16.84 26.72
C GLN A 350 15.90 15.48 27.00
N ASP A 351 15.18 14.39 26.69
CA ASP A 351 15.53 13.03 27.10
C ASP A 351 16.79 12.47 26.44
N PHE A 352 17.18 13.04 25.30
CA PHE A 352 18.33 12.58 24.51
C PHE A 352 19.54 13.50 24.67
N GLY A 353 19.54 14.37 25.69
CA GLY A 353 20.65 15.27 26.01
C GLY A 353 20.99 16.17 24.83
N VAL A 354 22.28 16.29 24.50
CA VAL A 354 22.76 17.13 23.38
C VAL A 354 22.12 16.71 22.03
N ASN A 355 21.73 15.43 21.88
CA ASN A 355 21.18 14.91 20.64
C ASN A 355 19.76 15.40 20.32
N THR A 356 19.10 16.12 21.24
CA THR A 356 17.85 16.83 20.96
C THR A 356 18.11 18.20 20.31
N ILE A 357 19.34 18.70 20.31
CA ILE A 357 19.69 19.98 19.69
C ILE A 357 20.56 19.70 18.47
N LEU A 358 21.56 18.84 18.62
CA LEU A 358 22.52 18.48 17.59
C LEU A 358 22.35 16.99 17.26
N LEU A 359 21.68 16.67 16.16
CA LEU A 359 21.58 15.28 15.73
C LEU A 359 22.98 14.71 15.41
N PRO A 360 23.27 13.46 15.77
CA PRO A 360 24.53 12.84 15.39
C PRO A 360 24.58 12.66 13.87
N MET A 361 25.75 12.91 13.27
CA MET A 361 25.96 12.76 11.83
C MET A 361 25.99 11.28 11.45
N SER A 362 24.80 10.73 11.22
CA SER A 362 24.56 9.34 10.84
C SER A 362 23.59 9.30 9.67
N ARG A 363 23.62 8.22 8.87
CA ARG A 363 22.73 8.04 7.71
C ARG A 363 21.24 8.24 8.03
N GLU A 364 20.83 7.95 9.25
CA GLU A 364 19.43 8.08 9.71
C GLU A 364 19.01 9.53 9.99
N HIS A 365 19.97 10.46 10.05
CA HIS A 365 19.74 11.85 10.44
C HIS A 365 20.21 12.87 9.41
N LEU A 366 20.96 12.45 8.38
CA LEU A 366 21.52 13.35 7.36
C LEU A 366 20.46 14.30 6.78
N GLU A 367 19.30 13.77 6.43
CA GLU A 367 18.17 14.53 5.87
C GLU A 367 17.58 15.60 6.82
N ARG A 368 17.92 15.56 8.12
CA ARG A 368 17.28 16.39 9.15
C ARG A 368 18.27 17.23 9.96
N GLY A 369 19.50 16.79 10.15
CA GLY A 369 20.41 17.44 11.12
C GLY A 369 20.80 18.88 10.78
N GLY A 370 20.69 19.29 9.51
CA GLY A 370 21.01 20.65 9.06
C GLY A 370 20.09 21.76 9.58
N TYR A 371 18.85 21.46 9.96
CA TYR A 371 17.83 22.49 10.28
C TYR A 371 18.21 23.36 11.49
N PHE A 372 18.73 22.77 12.55
CA PHE A 372 19.19 23.51 13.73
C PHE A 372 20.32 24.51 13.41
N TYR A 373 21.30 24.08 12.62
CA TYR A 373 22.40 24.95 12.20
C TYR A 373 21.90 26.09 11.33
N TYR A 374 20.92 25.83 10.47
CA TYR A 374 20.28 26.87 9.68
C TYR A 374 19.54 27.89 10.58
N ALA A 375 18.69 27.40 11.48
CA ALA A 375 17.89 28.22 12.41
C ALA A 375 18.74 29.10 13.36
N THR A 376 19.98 28.67 13.66
CA THR A 376 20.92 29.42 14.52
C THR A 376 21.91 30.29 13.75
N GLY A 377 21.84 30.31 12.41
CA GLY A 377 22.72 31.12 11.56
C GLY A 377 24.09 30.49 11.26
N LEU A 378 24.32 29.22 11.62
CA LEU A 378 25.52 28.44 11.31
C LEU A 378 25.47 27.85 9.89
N ILE A 379 25.35 28.72 8.89
CA ILE A 379 25.07 28.37 7.48
C ILE A 379 26.10 27.37 6.91
N ASN A 380 27.39 27.51 7.25
CA ASN A 380 28.43 26.61 6.75
C ASN A 380 28.22 25.15 7.17
N GLU A 381 27.77 24.93 8.41
CA GLU A 381 27.51 23.58 8.89
C GLU A 381 26.20 23.05 8.28
N ALA A 382 25.15 23.88 8.18
CA ALA A 382 23.93 23.50 7.47
C ALA A 382 24.20 23.06 6.03
N HIS A 383 25.06 23.78 5.30
CA HIS A 383 25.51 23.41 3.96
C HIS A 383 26.27 22.08 3.93
N ARG A 384 27.15 21.83 4.91
CA ARG A 384 27.85 20.54 5.03
C ARG A 384 26.87 19.39 5.17
N TRP A 385 25.84 19.51 6.01
CA TRP A 385 24.80 18.49 6.15
C TRP A 385 24.04 18.23 4.85
N ALA A 386 23.67 19.29 4.14
CA ALA A 386 23.01 19.15 2.83
C ALA A 386 23.90 18.43 1.81
N TYR A 387 25.20 18.74 1.78
CA TYR A 387 26.16 18.08 0.90
C TYR A 387 26.32 16.58 1.23
N GLU A 388 26.49 16.23 2.51
CA GLU A 388 26.61 14.84 2.95
C GLU A 388 25.35 14.02 2.69
N THR A 389 24.17 14.66 2.55
CA THR A 389 22.93 13.98 2.18
C THR A 389 22.90 13.57 0.70
N MET A 390 23.70 14.23 -0.15
CA MET A 390 23.77 13.96 -1.60
C MET A 390 24.79 12.88 -1.98
N VAL A 391 25.63 12.44 -1.04
CA VAL A 391 26.73 11.46 -1.22
C VAL A 391 26.36 10.13 -0.59
#